data_AF-A0A4Y2CWG2-F1
#
_entry.id   AF-A0A4Y2CWG2-F1
#
_cell.length_a   1.000
_cell.length_b   1.000
_cell.length_c   1.000
_cell.angle_alpha   90.00
_cell.angle_beta   90.00
_cell.angle_gamma   90.00
#
_symmetry.space_group_name_H-M   'P 1'
#
loop_
_entity.id
_entity.type
_entity.pdbx_description
1 polymer ?
#
loop_
_entity_poly.entity_id
_entity_poly.type
_entity_poly.pdbx_seq_one_letter_code
_entity_poly.pdbx_strand_id
1 'polypeptide(L)'
;MAFVFPTGNGIFHQDNAPCHKTRIALEWFGEHTDEFHLMSWPSNSPDPNPMEHIWDIMERQLRSQTPPCPNISTLRDRCLDIWYNLSPVMYQKLVASMPRRVAAVLKAKGGSTRY
;
A
#
# COMPACT_ATOMS: atom_id res chain seq x y z
N MET A 1 3.14 -24.32 -5.27
CA MET A 1 2.55 -23.00 -4.99
C MET A 1 3.35 -22.38 -3.87
N ALA A 2 3.90 -21.17 -4.07
CA ALA A 2 4.52 -20.43 -2.97
C ALA A 2 3.41 -19.66 -2.26
N PHE A 3 3.09 -20.04 -1.03
CA PHE A 3 2.14 -19.29 -0.22
C PHE A 3 2.75 -17.92 0.09
N VAL A 4 2.07 -16.84 -0.33
CA VAL A 4 2.47 -15.45 -0.07
C VAL A 4 2.53 -15.19 1.45
N PHE A 5 1.72 -15.91 2.22
CA PHE A 5 1.72 -15.91 3.67
C PHE A 5 1.87 -17.35 4.18
N PRO A 6 3.10 -17.80 4.51
CA PRO A 6 3.39 -19.21 4.79
C PRO A 6 2.66 -19.79 6.01
N THR A 7 2.04 -18.94 6.83
CA THR A 7 1.29 -19.29 8.04
C THR A 7 -0.23 -19.21 7.87
N GLY A 8 -0.75 -18.89 6.68
CA GLY A 8 -2.20 -18.84 6.41
C GLY A 8 -2.97 -17.75 7.17
N ASN A 9 -2.26 -16.84 7.84
CA ASN A 9 -2.83 -15.74 8.64
C ASN A 9 -2.49 -14.38 8.04
N GLY A 10 -2.20 -14.34 6.73
CA GLY A 10 -1.94 -13.12 6.01
C GLY A 10 -3.13 -12.16 6.06
N ILE A 11 -2.85 -10.86 6.10
CA ILE A 11 -3.87 -9.82 5.92
C ILE A 11 -3.54 -9.10 4.62
N PHE A 12 -4.44 -9.17 3.66
CA PHE A 12 -4.36 -8.42 2.41
C PHE A 12 -5.13 -7.11 2.55
N HIS A 13 -4.49 -6.01 2.18
CA HIS A 13 -5.06 -4.67 2.21
C HIS A 13 -5.09 -4.09 0.80
N GLN A 14 -6.25 -3.55 0.42
CA GLN A 14 -6.46 -2.74 -0.79
C GLN A 14 -7.50 -1.65 -0.49
N ASP A 15 -7.51 -0.60 -1.30
CA ASP A 15 -8.55 0.42 -1.19
C ASP A 15 -9.90 -0.08 -1.74
N ASN A 16 -10.92 0.79 -1.67
CA ASN A 16 -12.26 0.50 -2.18
C ASN A 16 -12.50 1.04 -3.60
N ALA A 17 -11.46 1.23 -4.43
CA ALA A 17 -11.68 1.67 -5.80
C ALA A 17 -12.56 0.65 -6.56
N PRO A 18 -13.44 1.08 -7.50
CA PRO A 18 -14.43 0.20 -8.11
C PRO A 18 -13.85 -1.06 -8.77
N CYS A 19 -12.64 -0.98 -9.35
CA CYS A 19 -11.95 -2.12 -9.95
C CYS A 19 -11.68 -3.26 -8.96
N HIS A 20 -11.37 -2.94 -7.70
CA HIS A 20 -11.12 -3.90 -6.62
C HIS A 20 -12.39 -4.55 -6.07
N LYS A 21 -13.56 -3.98 -6.38
CA LYS A 21 -14.88 -4.47 -5.92
C LYS A 21 -15.66 -5.18 -7.04
N THR A 22 -15.02 -5.44 -8.17
CA THR A 22 -15.64 -6.21 -9.26
C THR A 22 -15.96 -7.63 -8.78
N ARG A 23 -17.03 -8.22 -9.34
CA ARG A 23 -17.46 -9.59 -9.01
C ARG A 23 -16.31 -10.60 -9.13
N ILE A 24 -15.57 -10.53 -10.23
CA ILE A 24 -14.45 -11.44 -10.51
C ILE A 24 -13.36 -11.32 -9.43
N ALA A 25 -13.02 -10.09 -9.00
CA ALA A 25 -12.03 -9.89 -7.94
C ALA A 25 -12.52 -10.43 -6.59
N LEU A 26 -13.79 -10.18 -6.23
CA LEU A 26 -14.36 -10.65 -4.97
C LEU A 26 -14.53 -12.17 -4.92
N GLU A 27 -14.92 -12.80 -6.03
CA GLU A 27 -14.97 -14.27 -6.16
C GLU A 27 -13.58 -14.88 -5.96
N TRP A 28 -12.55 -14.31 -6.62
CA TRP A 28 -11.17 -14.76 -6.43
C TRP A 28 -10.73 -14.68 -4.96
N PHE A 29 -11.03 -13.58 -4.26
CA PHE A 29 -10.74 -13.50 -2.81
C PHE A 29 -11.54 -14.53 -1.99
N GLY A 30 -12.75 -14.87 -2.39
CA GLY A 30 -13.55 -15.92 -1.76
C GLY A 30 -12.95 -17.32 -1.90
N GLU A 31 -12.31 -17.59 -3.03
CA GLU A 31 -11.62 -18.87 -3.30
C GLU A 31 -10.31 -19.03 -2.51
N HIS A 32 -9.70 -17.95 -2.02
CA HIS A 32 -8.38 -17.95 -1.36
C HIS A 32 -8.44 -17.58 0.14
N THR A 33 -9.60 -17.81 0.78
CA THR A 33 -9.82 -17.45 2.20
C THR A 33 -9.00 -18.27 3.20
N ASP A 34 -8.47 -19.42 2.77
CA ASP A 34 -7.55 -20.28 3.52
C ASP A 34 -6.09 -19.81 3.44
N GLU A 35 -5.75 -18.92 2.50
CA GLU A 35 -4.39 -18.37 2.35
C GLU A 35 -4.20 -17.04 3.11
N PHE A 36 -5.19 -16.16 3.06
CA PHE A 36 -5.17 -14.85 3.73
C PHE A 36 -6.56 -14.21 3.84
N HIS A 37 -6.67 -13.19 4.68
CA HIS A 37 -7.89 -12.43 4.89
C HIS A 37 -7.84 -11.06 4.18
N LEU A 38 -8.85 -10.77 3.37
CA LEU A 38 -9.06 -9.42 2.82
C LEU A 38 -9.58 -8.48 3.92
N MET A 39 -8.79 -7.48 4.28
CA MET A 39 -9.17 -6.49 5.29
C MET A 39 -10.27 -5.55 4.79
N SER A 40 -11.28 -5.30 5.62
CA SER A 40 -12.25 -4.23 5.35
C SER A 40 -11.59 -2.86 5.46
N TRP A 41 -11.77 -2.02 4.44
CA TRP A 41 -11.26 -0.65 4.44
C TRP A 41 -12.40 0.37 4.25
N PRO A 42 -12.36 1.53 4.89
CA PRO A 42 -13.30 2.62 4.60
C PRO A 42 -13.01 3.29 3.25
N SER A 43 -14.06 3.69 2.53
CA SER A 43 -13.91 4.44 1.28
C SER A 43 -13.30 5.83 1.53
N ASN A 44 -12.62 6.39 0.53
CA ASN A 44 -12.01 7.73 0.58
C ASN A 44 -11.11 7.97 1.81
N SER A 45 -10.38 6.94 2.24
CA SER A 45 -9.49 7.00 3.40
C SER A 45 -8.03 6.74 3.00
N PRO A 46 -7.39 7.68 2.28
CA PRO A 46 -6.00 7.54 1.88
C PRO A 46 -5.03 7.75 3.06
N ASP A 47 -5.31 8.67 3.99
CA ASP A 47 -4.40 9.01 5.08
C ASP A 47 -3.94 7.80 5.94
N PRO A 48 -4.82 6.84 6.31
CA PRO A 48 -4.37 5.68 7.04
C PRO A 48 -3.61 4.65 6.17
N ASN A 49 -3.63 4.75 4.84
CA ASN A 49 -2.99 3.79 3.94
C ASN A 49 -1.45 3.98 3.90
N PRO A 50 -0.65 3.01 4.38
CA PRO A 50 0.81 3.12 4.36
C PRO A 50 1.41 3.20 2.96
N MET A 51 0.73 2.67 1.93
CA MET A 51 1.23 2.67 0.56
C MET A 51 1.37 4.07 -0.01
N GLU A 52 0.47 5.00 0.34
CA GLU A 52 0.55 6.41 -0.08
C GLU A 52 1.88 7.05 0.36
N HIS A 53 2.33 6.72 1.57
CA HIS A 53 3.60 7.22 2.09
C HIS A 53 4.80 6.62 1.35
N ILE A 54 4.72 5.34 0.93
CA ILE A 54 5.77 4.73 0.12
C ILE A 54 5.86 5.41 -1.25
N TRP A 55 4.70 5.67 -1.89
CA TRP A 55 4.66 6.38 -3.16
C TRP A 55 5.25 7.79 -3.07
N ASP A 56 4.91 8.56 -2.03
CA ASP A 56 5.51 9.88 -1.78
C ASP A 56 7.03 9.82 -1.62
N ILE A 57 7.56 8.82 -0.90
CA ILE A 57 9.02 8.62 -0.77
C ILE A 57 9.65 8.30 -2.12
N MET A 58 9.05 7.37 -2.88
CA MET A 58 9.57 6.99 -4.20
C MET A 58 9.56 8.18 -5.17
N GLU A 59 8.47 8.94 -5.18
CA GLU A 59 8.33 10.12 -6.03
C GLU A 59 9.38 11.19 -5.70
N ARG A 60 9.61 11.48 -4.41
CA ARG A 60 10.66 12.42 -3.98
C ARG A 60 12.04 11.99 -4.43
N GLN A 61 12.37 10.70 -4.28
CA GLN A 61 13.65 10.16 -4.74
C GLN A 61 13.77 10.28 -6.26
N LEU A 62 12.74 9.89 -7.00
CA LEU A 62 12.71 9.99 -8.45
C LEU A 62 12.90 11.44 -8.93
N ARG A 63 12.20 12.41 -8.31
CA ARG A 63 12.30 13.84 -8.64
C ARG A 63 13.67 14.45 -8.32
N SER A 64 14.41 13.88 -7.38
CA SER A 64 15.77 14.32 -7.03
C SER A 64 16.85 13.85 -8.03
N GLN A 65 16.55 12.87 -8.87
CA GLN A 65 17.51 12.32 -9.82
C GLN A 65 17.74 13.27 -11.00
N THR A 66 19.01 13.44 -11.38
CA THR A 66 19.43 14.27 -12.51
C THR A 66 20.26 13.43 -13.49
N PRO A 67 20.01 13.50 -14.82
CA PRO A 67 18.93 14.26 -15.47
C PRO A 67 17.54 13.62 -15.24
N PRO A 68 16.44 14.37 -15.50
CA PRO A 68 15.08 13.81 -15.48
C PRO A 68 14.92 12.61 -16.41
N CYS A 69 13.95 11.75 -16.13
CA CYS A 69 13.65 10.57 -16.96
C CYS A 69 13.21 11.01 -18.38
N PRO A 70 13.93 10.62 -19.44
CA PRO A 70 13.60 11.07 -20.80
C PRO A 70 12.46 10.28 -21.45
N ASN A 71 12.15 9.08 -20.94
CA ASN A 71 11.11 8.20 -21.49
C ASN A 71 10.58 7.23 -20.42
N ILE A 72 9.53 6.49 -20.79
CA ILE A 72 8.83 5.55 -19.90
C ILE A 72 9.73 4.38 -19.47
N SER A 73 10.66 3.91 -20.32
CA SER A 73 11.57 2.82 -19.96
C SER A 73 12.50 3.25 -18.82
N THR A 74 13.14 4.41 -18.96
CA THR A 74 14.02 4.95 -17.91
C THR A 74 13.24 5.27 -16.63
N LEU A 75 12.00 5.74 -16.75
CA LEU A 75 11.12 5.93 -15.59
C LEU A 75 10.86 4.60 -14.87
N ARG A 76 10.50 3.54 -15.60
CA ARG A 76 10.26 2.21 -15.04
C ARG A 76 11.51 1.69 -14.31
N ASP A 77 12.67 1.76 -14.95
CA ASP A 77 13.92 1.23 -14.40
C ASP A 77 14.31 1.96 -13.11
N ARG A 78 14.15 3.29 -13.07
CA ARG A 78 14.41 4.10 -11.88
C ARG A 78 13.41 3.83 -10.76
N CYS A 79 12.12 3.67 -11.06
CA CYS A 79 11.12 3.30 -10.06
C CYS A 79 11.43 1.93 -9.43
N LEU A 80 11.85 0.95 -10.25
CA LEU A 80 12.25 -0.38 -9.77
C LEU A 80 13.51 -0.29 -8.89
N ASP A 81 14.53 0.44 -9.34
CA ASP A 81 15.76 0.64 -8.58
C ASP A 81 15.47 1.29 -7.21
N ILE A 82 14.67 2.37 -7.19
CA ILE A 82 14.23 3.00 -5.94
C ILE A 82 13.51 1.98 -5.05
N TRP A 83 12.52 1.25 -5.58
CA TRP A 83 11.75 0.26 -4.84
C TRP A 83 12.62 -0.82 -4.20
N TYR A 84 13.56 -1.40 -4.95
CA TYR A 84 14.46 -2.44 -4.45
C TYR A 84 15.46 -1.94 -3.41
N ASN A 85 15.78 -0.65 -3.44
CA ASN A 85 16.69 -0.02 -2.47
C ASN A 85 15.98 0.59 -1.25
N LEU A 86 14.64 0.58 -1.20
CA LEU A 86 13.91 1.01 -0.01
C LEU A 86 14.22 0.10 1.18
N SER A 87 14.57 0.72 2.31
CA SER A 87 14.97 -0.02 3.52
C SER A 87 13.81 -0.86 4.09
N PRO A 88 14.02 -2.15 4.41
CA PRO A 88 13.08 -2.97 5.16
C PRO A 88 12.53 -2.31 6.44
N VAL A 89 13.38 -1.54 7.13
CA VAL A 89 13.04 -0.82 8.36
C VAL A 89 11.97 0.25 8.11
N MET A 90 11.93 0.84 6.91
CA MET A 90 10.91 1.82 6.54
C MET A 90 9.52 1.19 6.51
N TYR A 91 9.37 0.06 5.83
CA TYR A 91 8.10 -0.68 5.76
C TYR A 91 7.63 -1.08 7.16
N GLN A 92 8.54 -1.59 8.01
CA GLN A 92 8.23 -1.94 9.39
C GLN A 92 7.72 -0.74 10.20
N LYS A 93 8.37 0.43 10.08
CA LYS A 93 7.95 1.67 10.75
C LYS A 93 6.58 2.14 10.28
N LEU A 94 6.28 2.00 8.99
CA LEU A 94 4.99 2.38 8.42
C LEU A 94 3.87 1.46 8.95
N VAL A 95 4.08 0.14 8.95
CA VAL A 95 3.14 -0.82 9.54
C VAL A 95 2.95 -0.55 11.04
N ALA A 96 4.04 -0.37 11.79
CA ALA A 96 3.99 -0.03 13.21
C ALA A 96 3.30 1.33 13.50
N SER A 97 3.16 2.21 12.50
CA SER A 97 2.44 3.47 12.63
C SER A 97 0.92 3.33 12.58
N MET A 98 0.40 2.21 12.09
CA MET A 98 -1.05 2.00 11.85
C MET A 98 -1.93 2.29 13.06
N PRO A 99 -1.62 1.82 14.29
CA PRO A 99 -2.45 2.15 15.46
C PRO A 99 -2.58 3.66 15.70
N ARG A 100 -1.51 4.43 15.44
CA ARG A 100 -1.54 5.90 15.57
C ARG A 100 -2.35 6.58 14.47
N ARG A 101 -2.29 6.06 13.23
CA ARG A 101 -3.09 6.55 12.10
C ARG A 101 -4.59 6.32 12.36
N VAL A 102 -4.96 5.11 12.78
CA VAL A 102 -6.33 4.76 13.16
C VAL A 102 -6.82 5.64 14.32
N ALA A 103 -6.02 5.83 15.37
CA ALA A 103 -6.36 6.71 16.47
C ALA A 103 -6.60 8.17 16.02
N ALA A 104 -5.84 8.65 15.03
CA ALA A 104 -6.05 9.98 14.45
C ALA A 104 -7.39 10.07 13.70
N VAL A 105 -7.74 9.06 12.89
CA VAL A 105 -9.04 9.00 12.19
C VAL A 105 -10.20 8.96 13.19
N LEU A 106 -10.08 8.15 14.24
CA LEU A 106 -11.09 8.09 15.31
C LEU A 106 -11.25 9.43 16.03
N LYS A 107 -10.13 10.10 16.35
CA LYS A 107 -10.15 11.45 16.95
C LYS A 107 -10.79 12.48 16.02
N ALA A 108 -10.57 12.36 14.72
CA ALA A 108 -11.19 13.18 13.69
C ALA A 108 -12.64 12.77 13.37
N LYS A 109 -13.21 11.75 14.06
CA LYS A 109 -14.54 11.19 13.83
C LYS A 109 -14.76 10.75 12.37
N GLY A 110 -13.74 10.15 11.77
CA GLY A 110 -13.75 9.73 10.37
C GLY A 110 -13.37 10.82 9.37
N GLY A 111 -13.07 12.04 9.82
CA GLY A 111 -12.54 13.11 8.98
C GLY A 111 -11.05 12.93 8.63
N SER A 112 -10.56 13.80 7.76
CA SER A 112 -9.16 13.85 7.33
C SER A 112 -8.20 14.08 8.50
N THR A 113 -7.00 13.56 8.33
CA THR A 113 -5.91 13.60 9.30
C THR A 113 -4.66 14.21 8.68
N ARG A 114 -3.57 14.27 9.45
CA ARG A 114 -2.27 14.79 8.98
C ARG A 114 -1.44 13.77 8.18
N TYR A 115 -1.96 12.55 8.04
CA TYR A 115 -1.19 11.37 7.63
C TYR A 115 -1.19 11.14 6.13
#